data_AF-A0AAU3ZYT6-F1
#
_entry.id   AF-A0AAU3ZYT6-F1
#
_cell.length_a   1.000
_cell.length_b   1.000
_cell.length_c   1.000
_cell.angle_alpha   90.00
_cell.angle_beta   90.00
_cell.angle_gamma   90.00
#
_symmetry.space_group_name_H-M   'P 1'
#
loop_
_entity.id
_entity.type
_entity.pdbx_description
1 polymer ?
#
loop_
_entity_poly.entity_id
_entity_poly.type
_entity_poly.pdbx_seq_one_letter_code
_entity_poly.pdbx_strand_id
1 'polypeptide(L)'
;MIDNPPINLLDAIPGAGGTAYLPGLVGRARALEIILGGQLIDAATAERIGWVNRAVPDTELDHVVDTIAAHIAALPPGVARAATEAVDTAVESTTHGLRKANELLSGLFSEPAAARLAKAALAAGAHTRDGERHLEALVDDIT
;
A
#
# COMPACT_ATOMS: atom_id res chain seq x y z
N MET A 1 -2.26 -3.21 -11.27
CA MET A 1 -3.27 -2.77 -10.28
C MET A 1 -2.56 -2.64 -8.95
N ILE A 2 -2.88 -1.62 -8.16
CA ILE A 2 -2.37 -1.48 -6.79
C ILE A 2 -3.57 -1.69 -5.87
N ASP A 3 -3.39 -2.56 -4.89
CA ASP A 3 -4.34 -2.81 -3.83
C ASP A 3 -3.75 -2.43 -2.48
N ASN A 4 -4.67 -2.23 -1.54
CA ASN A 4 -4.44 -2.56 -0.16
C ASN A 4 -5.37 -3.74 0.12
N PRO A 5 -4.89 -4.86 0.70
CA PRO A 5 -5.76 -6.00 0.96
C PRO A 5 -6.98 -5.52 1.74
N PRO A 6 -8.19 -5.96 1.37
CA PRO A 6 -9.40 -5.34 1.86
C PRO A 6 -9.50 -5.58 3.37
N ILE A 7 -9.98 -4.58 4.11
CA ILE A 7 -9.93 -4.56 5.58
C ILE A 7 -10.68 -5.76 6.20
N ASN A 8 -11.61 -6.35 5.45
CA ASN A 8 -12.41 -7.54 5.77
C ASN A 8 -11.66 -8.87 5.60
N LEU A 9 -10.52 -8.92 4.88
CA LEU A 9 -9.74 -10.15 4.70
C LEU A 9 -9.17 -10.66 6.03
N LEU A 10 -8.86 -9.74 6.96
CA LEU A 10 -8.29 -10.05 8.28
C LEU A 10 -8.97 -9.30 9.43
N ASP A 11 -10.05 -8.56 9.18
CA ASP A 11 -10.64 -7.59 10.12
C ASP A 11 -9.58 -6.65 10.74
N ALA A 12 -8.63 -6.22 9.91
CA ALA A 12 -7.42 -5.56 10.36
C ALA A 12 -7.07 -4.38 9.47
N ILE A 13 -6.58 -3.29 10.07
CA ILE A 13 -6.07 -2.13 9.33
C ILE A 13 -4.72 -2.45 8.65
N PRO A 14 -4.33 -1.67 7.62
CA PRO A 14 -2.99 -1.76 7.05
C PRO A 14 -1.90 -1.43 8.07
N GLY A 15 -1.14 -2.46 8.45
CA GLY A 15 -0.09 -2.41 9.47
C GLY A 15 1.29 -1.95 8.99
N ALA A 16 1.59 -2.16 7.72
CA ALA A 16 2.91 -1.88 7.14
C ALA A 16 3.08 -0.40 6.69
N GLY A 17 2.31 0.50 7.29
CA GLY A 17 2.40 1.95 7.06
C GLY A 17 1.42 2.54 6.06
N GLY A 18 0.55 1.75 5.42
CA GLY A 18 -0.47 2.29 4.51
C GLY A 18 -1.33 3.40 5.14
N THR A 19 -1.71 3.23 6.41
CA THR A 19 -2.46 4.23 7.19
C THR A 19 -1.64 5.47 7.58
N ALA A 20 -0.30 5.40 7.53
CA ALA A 20 0.61 6.48 7.88
C ALA A 20 1.11 7.27 6.66
N TYR A 21 1.34 6.60 5.53
CA TYR A 21 1.89 7.21 4.31
C TYR A 21 0.79 7.72 3.36
N LEU A 22 -0.24 6.90 3.13
CA LEU A 22 -1.25 7.17 2.10
C LEU A 22 -1.95 8.53 2.27
N PRO A 23 -2.31 8.98 3.50
CA PRO A 23 -2.91 10.30 3.67
C PRO A 23 -2.04 11.47 3.21
N GLY A 24 -0.70 11.34 3.29
CA GLY A 24 0.24 12.35 2.81
C GLY A 24 0.36 12.41 1.29
N LEU A 25 0.02 11.31 0.61
CA LEU A 25 0.06 11.18 -0.85
C LEU A 25 -1.25 11.61 -1.51
N VAL A 26 -2.37 11.06 -1.03
CA VAL A 26 -3.68 11.22 -1.71
C VAL A 26 -4.66 12.09 -0.92
N GLY A 27 -4.28 12.55 0.27
CA GLY A 27 -5.15 13.25 1.21
C GLY A 27 -6.05 12.32 2.04
N ARG A 28 -6.51 12.80 3.20
CA ARG A 28 -7.26 11.99 4.18
C ARG A 28 -8.50 11.31 3.61
N ALA A 29 -9.30 12.02 2.82
CA ALA A 29 -10.58 11.50 2.32
C ALA A 29 -10.37 10.28 1.42
N ARG A 30 -9.48 10.40 0.42
CA ARG A 30 -9.13 9.31 -0.47
C ARG A 30 -8.41 8.18 0.25
N ALA A 31 -7.54 8.48 1.21
CA ALA A 31 -6.90 7.43 1.99
C ALA A 31 -7.93 6.56 2.72
N LEU A 32 -8.99 7.15 3.28
CA LEU A 32 -10.07 6.40 3.92
C LEU A 32 -10.90 5.60 2.91
N GLU A 33 -11.22 6.18 1.75
CA GLU A 33 -11.92 5.48 0.66
C GLU A 33 -11.15 4.23 0.23
N ILE A 34 -9.83 4.33 0.07
CA ILE A 34 -8.96 3.22 -0.33
C ILE A 34 -8.86 2.16 0.76
N ILE A 35 -8.55 2.58 1.99
CA ILE A 35 -8.29 1.66 3.11
C ILE A 35 -9.56 0.93 3.54
N LEU A 36 -10.70 1.65 3.60
CA LEU A 36 -11.97 1.06 4.04
C LEU A 36 -12.73 0.41 2.89
N GLY A 37 -12.56 0.90 1.66
CA GLY A 37 -13.26 0.38 0.48
C GLY A 37 -12.65 -0.90 -0.08
N GLY A 38 -11.36 -1.17 0.15
CA GLY A 38 -10.72 -2.43 -0.26
C GLY A 38 -10.71 -2.69 -1.77
N GLN A 39 -10.93 -1.65 -2.58
CA GLN A 39 -11.06 -1.78 -4.03
C GLN A 39 -9.69 -1.72 -4.73
N LEU A 40 -9.57 -2.48 -5.82
CA LEU A 40 -8.45 -2.40 -6.75
C LEU A 40 -8.44 -1.06 -7.49
N ILE A 41 -7.29 -0.37 -7.49
CA ILE A 41 -7.12 0.90 -8.21
C ILE A 41 -6.22 0.71 -9.41
N ASP A 42 -6.69 1.19 -10.57
CA ASP A 42 -5.92 1.20 -11.81
C ASP A 42 -4.79 2.23 -11.79
N ALA A 43 -3.78 2.03 -12.65
CA ALA A 43 -2.58 2.86 -12.64
C ALA A 43 -2.89 4.34 -12.93
N ALA A 44 -3.79 4.62 -13.88
CA ALA A 44 -4.15 5.99 -14.26
C ALA A 44 -4.83 6.75 -13.11
N THR A 45 -5.71 6.07 -12.38
CA THR A 45 -6.35 6.63 -11.19
C THR A 45 -5.34 6.83 -10.08
N ALA A 46 -4.47 5.85 -9.82
CA ALA A 46 -3.41 5.96 -8.82
C ALA A 46 -2.47 7.15 -9.07
N GLU A 47 -2.10 7.41 -10.33
CA GLU A 47 -1.32 8.59 -10.71
C GLU A 47 -2.10 9.88 -10.45
N ARG A 48 -3.35 9.96 -10.95
CA ARG A 48 -4.19 11.16 -10.82
C ARG A 48 -4.44 11.57 -9.37
N ILE A 49 -4.53 10.61 -8.46
CA ILE A 49 -4.75 10.89 -7.03
C ILE A 49 -3.45 11.12 -6.26
N GLY A 50 -2.29 10.90 -6.86
CA GLY A 50 -0.98 11.09 -6.24
C GLY A 50 -0.44 9.87 -5.48
N TRP A 51 -1.04 8.68 -5.64
CA TRP A 51 -0.54 7.46 -5.00
C TRP A 51 0.75 6.97 -5.67
N VAL A 52 0.84 7.05 -7.01
CA VAL A 52 2.07 6.78 -7.76
C VAL A 52 2.54 8.03 -8.49
N ASN A 53 3.84 8.11 -8.77
CA ASN A 53 4.43 9.25 -9.48
C ASN A 53 3.97 9.36 -10.94
N ARG A 54 3.76 8.21 -11.62
CA ARG A 54 3.37 8.15 -13.03
C ARG A 54 2.79 6.79 -13.39
N ALA A 55 1.76 6.75 -14.22
CA ALA A 55 1.35 5.58 -14.98
C ALA A 55 1.89 5.68 -16.40
N VAL A 56 2.52 4.61 -16.88
CA VAL A 56 3.10 4.54 -18.23
C VAL A 56 2.60 3.29 -18.94
N PRO A 57 2.62 3.25 -20.28
CA PRO A 57 2.37 2.02 -21.02
C PRO A 57 3.32 0.91 -20.55
N ASP A 58 2.80 -0.31 -20.44
CA ASP A 58 3.57 -1.48 -20.01
C ASP A 58 4.85 -1.68 -20.84
N THR A 59 4.74 -1.47 -22.16
CA THR A 59 5.86 -1.55 -23.11
C THR A 59 6.95 -0.51 -22.90
N GLU A 60 6.69 0.55 -22.12
CA GLU A 60 7.64 1.64 -21.85
C GLU A 60 8.15 1.62 -20.40
N LEU A 61 7.57 0.80 -19.52
CA LEU A 61 7.84 0.82 -18.08
C LEU A 61 9.32 0.63 -17.78
N ASP A 62 9.93 -0.43 -18.31
CA ASP A 62 11.33 -0.78 -18.06
C ASP A 62 12.27 0.35 -18.53
N HIS A 63 12.02 0.89 -19.73
CA HIS A 63 12.82 1.97 -20.28
C HIS A 63 12.74 3.25 -19.43
N VAL A 64 11.54 3.63 -18.97
CA VAL A 64 11.34 4.81 -18.11
C VAL A 64 12.05 4.63 -16.77
N VAL A 65 11.93 3.45 -16.15
CA VAL A 65 12.60 3.14 -14.88
C VAL A 65 14.11 3.17 -15.03
N ASP A 66 14.67 2.50 -16.05
CA ASP A 66 16.10 2.45 -16.32
C ASP A 66 16.68 3.85 -16.57
N THR A 67 15.95 4.70 -17.29
CA THR A 67 16.36 6.09 -17.55
C THR A 67 16.49 6.88 -16.26
N ILE A 68 15.51 6.77 -15.35
CA ILE A 68 15.53 7.47 -14.06
C ILE A 68 16.66 6.93 -13.17
N ALA A 69 16.80 5.60 -13.09
CA ALA A 69 17.82 4.97 -12.29
C ALA A 69 19.24 5.33 -12.77
N ALA A 70 19.48 5.29 -14.08
CA ALA A 70 20.76 5.68 -14.68
C ALA A 70 21.09 7.15 -14.40
N HIS A 71 20.09 8.04 -14.47
CA HIS A 71 20.27 9.45 -14.15
C HIS A 71 20.69 9.65 -12.68
N ILE A 72 19.98 9.00 -11.73
CA ILE A 72 20.31 9.08 -10.30
C ILE A 72 21.71 8.50 -10.03
N ALA A 73 22.05 7.38 -10.66
CA ALA A 73 23.36 6.74 -10.50
C ALA A 73 24.53 7.57 -11.05
N ALA A 74 24.28 8.45 -12.01
CA ALA A 74 25.28 9.36 -12.56
C ALA A 74 25.54 10.60 -11.71
N LEU A 75 24.78 10.81 -10.63
CA LEU A 75 24.98 11.96 -9.73
C LEU A 75 26.32 11.84 -8.98
N PRO A 76 26.99 12.97 -8.66
CA PRO A 76 28.19 12.95 -7.84
C PRO A 76 27.94 12.30 -6.46
N PRO A 77 28.96 11.66 -5.86
CA PRO A 77 28.84 11.04 -4.54
C PRO A 77 28.24 12.00 -3.50
N GLY A 78 27.23 11.53 -2.77
CA GLY A 78 26.58 12.29 -1.70
C GLY A 78 25.42 13.19 -2.12
N VAL A 79 25.25 13.51 -3.42
CA VAL A 79 24.17 14.40 -3.89
C VAL A 79 22.79 13.79 -3.64
N ALA A 80 22.58 12.53 -4.04
CA ALA A 80 21.30 11.85 -3.83
C ALA A 80 20.93 11.76 -2.34
N ARG A 81 21.94 11.51 -1.48
CA ARG A 81 21.75 11.46 -0.02
C ARG A 81 21.33 12.83 0.52
N ALA A 82 22.06 13.90 0.17
CA ALA A 82 21.76 15.25 0.64
C ALA A 82 20.36 15.71 0.19
N ALA A 83 19.97 15.41 -1.05
CA ALA A 83 18.64 15.71 -1.55
C ALA A 83 17.54 14.96 -0.77
N THR A 84 17.76 13.65 -0.53
CA THR A 84 16.82 12.82 0.24
C THR A 84 16.67 13.33 1.67
N GLU A 85 17.78 13.60 2.37
CA GLU A 85 17.78 14.13 3.74
C GLU A 85 17.06 15.49 3.85
N ALA A 86 17.25 16.38 2.86
CA ALA A 86 16.58 17.67 2.82
C ALA A 86 15.06 17.53 2.61
N VAL A 87 14.64 16.64 1.70
CA VAL A 87 13.22 16.34 1.49
C VAL A 87 12.61 15.72 2.75
N ASP A 88 13.22 14.68 3.31
CA ASP A 88 12.73 13.99 4.51
C ASP A 88 12.60 14.93 5.71
N THR A 89 13.48 15.94 5.81
CA THR A 89 13.40 16.98 6.85
C THR A 89 12.22 17.93 6.63
N ALA A 90 11.85 18.21 5.38
CA ALA A 90 10.77 19.11 5.04
C ALA A 90 9.38 18.45 5.14
N VAL A 91 9.30 17.12 5.05
CA VAL A 91 8.04 16.38 5.21
C VAL A 91 7.83 16.01 6.68
N GLU A 92 6.60 16.12 7.16
CA GLU A 92 6.29 15.77 8.54
C GLU A 92 6.48 14.26 8.81
N SER A 93 7.05 13.93 9.98
CA SER A 93 7.40 12.55 10.32
C SER A 93 6.18 11.65 10.45
N THR A 94 6.17 10.53 9.71
CA THR A 94 5.12 9.50 9.79
C THR A 94 5.23 8.60 11.02
N THR A 95 6.27 8.78 11.85
CA THR A 95 6.58 7.94 13.02
C THR A 95 5.43 7.84 14.03
N HIS A 96 4.67 8.92 14.24
CA HIS A 96 3.50 8.88 15.12
C HIS A 96 2.38 8.03 14.51
N GLY A 97 2.09 8.22 13.22
CA GLY A 97 1.11 7.42 12.48
C GLY A 97 1.45 5.93 12.49
N LEU A 98 2.73 5.58 12.25
CA LEU A 98 3.21 4.21 12.30
C LEU A 98 3.04 3.58 13.69
N ARG A 99 3.42 4.29 14.76
CA ARG A 99 3.21 3.82 16.13
C ARG A 99 1.74 3.59 16.45
N LYS A 100 0.87 4.52 16.05
CA LYS A 100 -0.57 4.39 16.29
C LYS A 100 -1.18 3.24 15.48
N ALA A 101 -0.77 3.06 14.22
CA ALA A 101 -1.18 1.94 13.40
C ALA A 101 -0.80 0.61 14.05
N ASN A 102 0.45 0.47 14.54
CA ASN A 102 0.90 -0.73 15.22
C ASN A 102 0.10 -1.04 16.51
N GLU A 103 -0.18 -0.03 17.32
CA GLU A 103 -1.01 -0.16 18.54
C GLU A 103 -2.41 -0.68 18.21
N LEU A 104 -3.10 -0.05 17.25
CA LEU A 104 -4.46 -0.41 16.85
C LEU A 104 -4.51 -1.81 16.21
N LEU A 105 -3.55 -2.10 15.32
CA LEU A 105 -3.44 -3.39 14.66
C LEU A 105 -3.25 -4.54 15.65
N SER A 106 -2.40 -4.34 16.67
CA SER A 106 -2.15 -5.35 17.71
C SER A 106 -3.42 -5.70 18.47
N GLY A 107 -4.29 -4.71 18.72
CA GLY A 107 -5.62 -4.94 19.30
C GLY A 107 -6.51 -5.78 18.39
N LEU A 108 -6.63 -5.42 17.11
CA LEU A 108 -7.48 -6.13 16.14
C LEU A 108 -7.05 -7.59 15.94
N PHE A 109 -5.75 -7.88 15.86
CA PHE A 109 -5.27 -9.27 15.76
C PHE A 109 -5.48 -10.12 17.02
N SER A 110 -5.72 -9.48 18.17
CA SER A 110 -6.05 -10.20 19.40
C SER A 110 -7.51 -10.67 19.42
N GLU A 111 -8.35 -10.19 18.49
CA GLU A 111 -9.74 -10.60 18.39
C GLU A 111 -9.88 -12.01 17.80
N PRO A 112 -10.74 -12.88 18.37
CA PRO A 112 -10.98 -14.22 17.82
C PRO A 112 -11.49 -14.23 16.37
N ALA A 113 -12.09 -13.13 15.92
CA ALA A 113 -12.59 -12.97 14.55
C ALA A 113 -11.46 -13.00 13.51
N ALA A 114 -10.36 -12.28 13.76
CA ALA A 114 -9.21 -12.22 12.87
C ALA A 114 -8.61 -13.62 12.61
N ALA A 115 -8.43 -14.41 13.68
CA ALA A 115 -7.93 -15.78 13.56
C ALA A 115 -8.88 -16.74 12.83
N ARG A 116 -10.20 -16.49 12.90
CA ARG A 116 -11.22 -17.29 12.21
C ARG A 116 -11.20 -16.99 10.71
N LEU A 117 -11.20 -15.72 10.34
CA LEU A 117 -11.16 -15.27 8.95
C LEU A 117 -9.87 -15.70 8.26
N ALA A 118 -8.71 -15.54 8.91
CA ALA A 118 -7.45 -16.00 8.35
C ALA A 118 -7.46 -17.51 8.03
N LYS A 119 -8.05 -18.34 8.90
CA LYS A 119 -8.20 -19.78 8.65
C LYS A 119 -9.19 -20.07 7.53
N ALA A 120 -10.31 -19.35 7.47
CA ALA A 120 -11.30 -19.49 6.41
C ALA A 120 -10.71 -19.10 5.05
N ALA A 121 -9.99 -17.99 4.97
CA ALA A 121 -9.30 -17.52 3.77
C ALA A 121 -8.28 -18.55 3.27
N LEU A 122 -7.43 -19.09 4.16
CA LEU A 122 -6.49 -20.15 3.79
C LEU A 122 -7.21 -21.41 3.29
N ALA A 123 -8.32 -21.81 3.92
CA ALA A 123 -9.11 -22.95 3.49
C ALA A 123 -9.80 -22.71 2.13
N ALA A 124 -10.15 -21.46 1.83
CA ALA A 124 -10.72 -21.03 0.55
C ALA A 124 -9.68 -20.83 -0.56
N GLY A 125 -8.38 -20.96 -0.25
CA GLY A 125 -7.30 -20.91 -1.23
C GLY A 125 -6.54 -19.58 -1.29
N ALA A 126 -6.64 -18.72 -0.27
CA ALA A 126 -5.67 -17.65 -0.08
C ALA A 126 -4.24 -18.22 -0.05
N HIS A 127 -3.26 -17.44 -0.52
CA HIS A 127 -1.87 -17.85 -0.78
C HIS A 127 -1.69 -18.90 -1.89
N THR A 128 -2.72 -19.16 -2.70
CA THR A 128 -2.59 -19.89 -3.97
C THR A 128 -2.68 -18.92 -5.15
N ARG A 129 -2.07 -19.26 -6.29
CA ARG A 129 -2.09 -18.38 -7.48
C ARG A 129 -3.51 -17.99 -7.91
N ASP A 130 -4.45 -18.93 -7.86
CA ASP A 130 -5.82 -18.69 -8.31
C ASP A 130 -6.64 -17.91 -7.27
N GLY A 131 -6.43 -18.17 -5.97
CA GLY A 131 -7.04 -17.38 -4.90
C GLY A 131 -6.57 -15.93 -4.89
N GLU A 132 -5.27 -15.68 -5.08
CA GLU A 132 -4.68 -14.33 -5.10
C GLU A 132 -5.12 -13.49 -6.33
N ARG A 133 -5.61 -14.12 -7.41
CA ARG A 133 -6.12 -13.40 -8.58
C ARG A 133 -7.51 -12.78 -8.36
N HIS A 134 -8.24 -13.29 -7.37
CA HIS A 134 -9.63 -12.93 -7.08
C HIS A 134 -9.82 -12.77 -5.56
N LEU A 135 -8.80 -12.27 -4.88
CA LEU A 135 -8.73 -12.27 -3.42
C LEU A 135 -9.90 -11.51 -2.80
N GLU A 136 -10.35 -10.42 -3.42
CA GLU A 136 -11.48 -9.62 -2.95
C GLU A 136 -12.78 -10.43 -2.99
N ALA A 137 -13.06 -11.10 -4.11
CA ALA A 137 -14.23 -11.96 -4.24
C ALA A 137 -14.17 -13.16 -3.29
N LEU A 138 -12.98 -13.73 -3.11
CA LEU A 138 -12.75 -14.83 -2.16
C LEU A 138 -13.07 -14.39 -0.73
N VAL A 139 -12.75 -13.15 -0.37
CA VAL A 139 -13.05 -12.58 0.95
C VAL A 139 -14.55 -12.35 1.12
N ASP A 140 -15.21 -11.77 0.12
CA ASP A 140 -16.65 -11.54 0.16
C ASP A 140 -17.44 -12.86 0.32
N ASP A 141 -16.92 -13.98 -0.20
CA ASP A 141 -17.55 -15.30 -0.09
C ASP A 141 -17.40 -15.95 1.31
N ILE A 142 -16.44 -15.52 2.14
CA ILE A 142 -16.14 -16.12 3.45
C ILE A 142 -16.54 -15.26 4.66
N THR A 143 -16.97 -14.02 4.43
CA THR A 143 -17.44 -13.06 5.45
C THR A 143 -18.95 -12.93 5.47
#